data_AF-A0A2N5V4E6-F1
#
_entry.id   AF-A0A2N5V4E6-F1
#
_cell.length_a   1.000
_cell.length_b   1.000
_cell.length_c   1.000
_cell.angle_alpha   90.00
_cell.angle_beta   90.00
_cell.angle_gamma   90.00
#
_symmetry.space_group_name_H-M   'P 1'
#
loop_
_entity.id
_entity.type
_entity.pdbx_description
1 polymer ?
#
loop_
_entity_poly.entity_id
_entity_poly.type
_entity_poly.pdbx_seq_one_letter_code
_entity_poly.pdbx_strand_id
1 'polypeptide(L)'
;MMNPSSKEKLPQFHIPSTHTKTRSISNRYLPGIVLFSLLLSLPIFLFFHYTWNNHSQANYASSPFPPVTSHHDNSPIDFAHPHNHQHSADEQAQNDPSLPKLGDLIPSKDTLQGGTIMPKMGNATAKAELGRATWKFMHTMTARFPEKPTADEREALKAFIYLFSRLYPCGDCARHFQELLKQYPPQTSSRNVASLHLCSLHNLVNERLGKPEYNCTSLLENYDCGCGHDEKKDSTKSNQSFLNTINLMTTPAF
;
A
#
# COMPACT_ATOMS: atom_id res chain seq x y z
N MET A 1 3.73 -43.50 53.53
CA MET A 1 3.10 -42.58 54.50
C MET A 1 3.28 -41.16 54.00
N MET A 2 2.18 -40.44 53.86
CA MET A 2 2.06 -39.06 53.38
C MET A 2 2.66 -38.03 54.37
N ASN A 3 3.09 -36.87 53.87
CA ASN A 3 2.41 -35.61 54.21
C ASN A 3 2.69 -34.51 53.15
N PRO A 4 1.67 -33.79 52.65
CA PRO A 4 1.82 -32.72 51.67
C PRO A 4 1.63 -31.31 52.27
N SER A 5 1.77 -30.30 51.42
CA SER A 5 1.10 -28.99 51.48
C SER A 5 1.83 -27.83 52.18
N SER A 6 2.48 -27.00 51.36
CA SER A 6 2.46 -25.54 51.54
C SER A 6 2.08 -24.90 50.22
N LYS A 7 0.80 -24.50 50.09
CA LYS A 7 0.31 -23.70 48.97
C LYS A 7 0.79 -22.25 49.14
N GLU A 8 1.55 -21.77 48.17
CA GLU A 8 1.97 -20.38 48.06
C GLU A 8 0.76 -19.53 47.60
N LYS A 9 0.46 -18.46 48.35
CA LYS A 9 -0.65 -17.52 48.03
C LYS A 9 -0.16 -16.48 47.03
N LEU A 10 -0.83 -16.40 45.88
CA LEU A 10 -0.67 -15.32 44.89
C LEU A 10 -1.18 -13.98 45.48
N PRO A 11 -0.47 -12.85 45.28
CA PRO A 11 -0.94 -11.54 45.74
C PRO A 11 -2.13 -11.05 44.91
N GLN A 12 -3.19 -10.64 45.61
CA GLN A 12 -4.38 -9.99 45.05
C GLN A 12 -4.04 -8.54 44.65
N PHE A 13 -4.18 -8.22 43.37
CA PHE A 13 -4.03 -6.87 42.83
C PHE A 13 -5.35 -6.09 42.99
N HIS A 14 -5.33 -5.01 43.76
CA HIS A 14 -6.50 -4.15 43.98
C HIS A 14 -6.63 -3.15 42.83
N ILE A 15 -7.68 -3.28 42.02
CA ILE A 15 -8.02 -2.31 40.96
C ILE A 15 -8.83 -1.17 41.60
N PRO A 16 -8.43 0.11 41.48
CA PRO A 16 -9.25 1.22 41.97
C PRO A 16 -10.41 1.48 41.01
N SER A 17 -11.64 1.48 41.55
CA SER A 17 -12.84 1.89 40.82
C SER A 17 -12.84 3.42 40.65
N THR A 18 -12.70 3.91 39.42
CA THR A 18 -12.89 5.33 39.10
C THR A 18 -14.38 5.61 38.91
N HIS A 19 -15.00 6.27 39.88
CA HIS A 19 -16.33 6.86 39.72
C HIS A 19 -16.28 8.06 38.77
N THR A 20 -16.67 7.88 37.51
CA THR A 20 -16.98 8.99 36.60
C THR A 20 -18.31 9.64 37.00
N LYS A 21 -18.24 10.87 37.50
CA LYS A 21 -19.40 11.69 37.87
C LYS A 21 -20.01 12.26 36.59
N THR A 22 -21.09 11.66 36.10
CA THR A 22 -21.88 12.18 34.97
C THR A 22 -22.61 13.45 35.41
N ARG A 23 -22.16 14.60 34.90
CA ARG A 23 -22.86 15.89 35.08
C ARG A 23 -24.05 15.93 34.11
N SER A 24 -25.25 15.80 34.67
CA SER A 24 -26.51 16.00 33.91
C SER A 24 -26.65 17.47 33.55
N ILE A 25 -26.64 17.79 32.25
CA ILE A 25 -26.90 19.13 31.74
C ILE A 25 -28.42 19.34 31.76
N SER A 26 -28.89 20.36 32.47
CA SER A 26 -30.32 20.64 32.60
C SER A 26 -30.97 20.92 31.24
N ASN A 27 -32.08 20.23 30.97
CA ASN A 27 -32.84 20.31 29.71
C ASN A 27 -33.32 21.75 29.37
N ARG A 28 -33.28 22.67 30.34
CA ARG A 28 -33.59 24.10 30.13
C ARG A 28 -32.57 24.83 29.25
N TYR A 29 -31.33 24.33 29.15
CA TYR A 29 -30.29 24.96 28.33
C TYR A 29 -30.18 24.36 26.91
N LEU A 30 -30.86 23.24 26.67
CA LEU A 30 -30.82 22.53 25.38
C LEU A 30 -31.26 23.40 24.19
N PRO A 31 -32.36 24.20 24.24
CA PRO A 31 -32.73 25.04 23.11
C PRO A 31 -31.72 26.16 22.84
N GLY A 32 -31.07 26.70 23.87
CA GLY A 32 -30.03 27.73 23.73
C GLY A 32 -28.74 27.18 23.10
N ILE A 33 -28.33 25.97 23.50
CA ILE A 33 -27.15 25.29 22.93
C ILE A 33 -27.36 24.94 21.46
N VAL A 34 -28.56 24.48 21.08
CA VAL A 34 -28.89 24.16 19.68
C VAL A 34 -28.90 25.44 18.84
N LEU A 35 -29.51 26.52 19.32
CA LEU A 35 -29.55 27.80 18.61
C LEU A 35 -28.13 28.37 18.42
N PHE A 36 -27.29 28.33 19.47
CA PHE A 36 -25.92 28.81 19.41
C PHE A 36 -25.04 27.96 18.47
N SER A 37 -25.25 26.63 18.48
CA SER A 37 -24.54 25.71 17.56
C SER A 37 -24.93 25.97 16.10
N LEU A 38 -26.21 26.22 15.82
CA LEU A 38 -26.67 26.56 14.47
C LEU A 38 -26.13 27.92 14.01
N LEU A 39 -26.12 28.93 14.90
CA LEU A 39 -25.59 30.26 14.58
C LEU A 39 -24.07 30.26 14.31
N LEU A 40 -23.32 29.38 14.96
CA LEU A 40 -21.88 29.25 14.71
C LEU A 40 -21.56 28.37 13.49
N SER A 41 -22.29 27.27 13.29
CA SER A 41 -21.98 26.30 12.23
C SER A 41 -22.48 26.73 10.84
N LEU A 42 -23.64 27.39 10.74
CA LEU A 42 -24.22 27.80 9.47
C LEU A 42 -23.33 28.76 8.65
N PRO A 43 -22.74 29.84 9.21
CA PRO A 43 -21.88 30.74 8.44
C PRO A 43 -20.57 30.07 8.01
N ILE A 44 -20.00 29.18 8.85
CA ILE A 44 -18.80 28.40 8.51
C ILE A 44 -19.12 27.46 7.34
N PHE A 45 -20.24 26.74 7.41
CA PHE A 45 -20.68 25.83 6.35
C PHE A 45 -20.95 26.58 5.03
N LEU A 46 -21.63 27.73 5.08
CA LEU A 46 -21.87 28.57 3.90
C LEU A 46 -20.58 29.14 3.31
N PHE A 47 -19.60 29.53 4.14
CA PHE A 47 -18.29 29.97 3.67
C PHE A 47 -17.53 28.85 2.95
N PHE A 48 -17.49 27.64 3.50
CA PHE A 48 -16.84 26.49 2.85
C PHE A 48 -17.56 26.08 1.56
N HIS A 49 -18.90 26.09 1.54
CA HIS A 49 -19.65 25.81 0.31
C HIS A 49 -19.45 26.88 -0.76
N TYR A 50 -19.45 28.17 -0.39
CA TYR A 50 -19.23 29.27 -1.33
C TYR A 50 -17.82 29.25 -1.91
N THR A 51 -16.80 29.04 -1.06
CA THR A 51 -15.40 28.96 -1.49
C THR A 51 -15.13 27.72 -2.33
N TRP A 52 -15.70 26.56 -2.00
CA TRP A 52 -15.58 25.34 -2.80
C TRP A 52 -16.25 25.46 -4.18
N ASN A 53 -17.46 26.02 -4.22
CA ASN A 53 -18.18 26.20 -5.47
C ASN A 53 -17.48 27.22 -6.40
N ASN A 54 -16.92 28.30 -5.84
CA ASN A 54 -16.16 29.28 -6.63
C ASN A 54 -14.75 28.79 -7.01
N HIS A 55 -14.11 27.94 -6.20
CA HIS A 55 -12.82 27.32 -6.55
C HIS A 55 -12.94 26.38 -7.77
N SER A 56 -14.15 25.90 -8.05
CA SER A 56 -14.42 25.05 -9.22
C SER A 56 -14.41 25.83 -10.55
N GLN A 57 -14.44 27.18 -10.53
CA GLN A 57 -14.37 28.00 -11.76
C GLN A 57 -12.99 28.65 -12.00
N ALA A 58 -12.11 28.74 -11.01
CA ALA A 58 -10.81 29.40 -11.17
C ALA A 58 -9.71 28.51 -11.82
N ASN A 59 -9.90 27.19 -11.88
CA ASN A 59 -8.88 26.25 -12.37
C ASN A 59 -9.06 25.78 -13.83
N TYR A 60 -9.97 26.38 -14.60
CA TYR A 60 -10.17 26.03 -16.01
C TYR A 60 -9.53 27.00 -17.02
N ALA A 61 -8.82 28.03 -16.56
CA ALA A 61 -8.20 29.02 -17.44
C ALA A 61 -6.67 29.08 -17.25
N SER A 62 -5.96 28.00 -17.60
CA SER A 62 -4.57 28.03 -18.11
C SER A 62 -3.99 26.61 -18.22
N SER A 63 -4.29 25.91 -19.31
CA SER A 63 -3.44 24.80 -19.78
C SER A 63 -2.86 25.21 -21.15
N PRO A 64 -1.53 25.16 -21.36
CA PRO A 64 -0.90 25.65 -22.58
C PRO A 64 -0.82 24.60 -23.70
N PHE A 65 -1.61 23.52 -23.66
CA PHE A 65 -1.56 22.46 -24.67
C PHE A 65 -2.74 22.55 -25.65
N PRO A 66 -2.49 22.56 -26.98
CA PRO A 66 -3.56 22.53 -27.97
C PRO A 66 -4.31 21.17 -27.93
N PRO A 67 -5.59 21.13 -28.32
CA PRO A 67 -6.39 19.92 -28.25
C PRO A 67 -5.95 18.94 -29.33
N VAL A 68 -5.60 17.72 -28.91
CA VAL A 68 -5.42 16.58 -29.82
C VAL A 68 -6.80 16.13 -30.25
N THR A 69 -7.11 16.25 -31.54
CA THR A 69 -8.30 15.68 -32.16
C THR A 69 -8.18 14.15 -32.15
N SER A 70 -8.97 13.46 -31.33
CA SER A 70 -9.09 12.01 -31.37
C SER A 70 -9.96 11.59 -32.55
N HIS A 71 -9.35 11.00 -33.57
CA HIS A 71 -10.10 10.17 -34.52
C HIS A 71 -10.56 8.91 -33.80
N HIS A 72 -11.89 8.75 -33.68
CA HIS A 72 -12.50 7.51 -33.23
C HIS A 72 -12.41 6.47 -34.34
N ASP A 73 -11.51 5.51 -34.20
CA ASP A 73 -11.61 4.23 -34.92
C ASP A 73 -12.35 3.23 -34.04
N ASN A 74 -13.61 2.96 -34.40
CA ASN A 74 -14.44 1.92 -33.79
C ASN A 74 -14.11 0.55 -34.40
N SER A 75 -12.96 -0.01 -34.04
CA SER A 75 -12.68 -1.43 -34.26
C SER A 75 -12.78 -2.19 -32.92
N PRO A 76 -13.39 -3.38 -32.88
CA PRO A 76 -13.46 -4.18 -31.66
C PRO A 76 -12.05 -4.52 -31.17
N ILE A 77 -11.71 -4.15 -29.94
CA ILE A 77 -10.48 -4.61 -29.30
C ILE A 77 -10.74 -6.03 -28.80
N ASP A 78 -10.34 -7.01 -29.61
CA ASP A 78 -10.24 -8.41 -29.20
C ASP A 78 -9.06 -8.54 -28.22
N PHE A 79 -9.36 -8.67 -26.92
CA PHE A 79 -8.37 -9.08 -25.92
C PHE A 79 -8.19 -10.61 -25.97
N ALA A 80 -7.64 -11.10 -27.08
CA ALA A 80 -7.13 -12.46 -27.15
C ALA A 80 -5.81 -12.55 -26.38
N HIS A 81 -5.79 -13.35 -25.32
CA HIS A 81 -4.58 -13.77 -24.61
C HIS A 81 -3.68 -14.56 -25.58
N PRO A 82 -2.42 -14.15 -25.85
CA PRO A 82 -1.56 -14.93 -26.71
C PRO A 82 -0.92 -16.06 -25.88
N HIS A 83 -1.59 -17.20 -25.85
CA HIS A 83 -0.89 -18.46 -25.61
C HIS A 83 -0.43 -19.02 -26.97
N ASN A 84 0.89 -18.99 -27.15
CA ASN A 84 1.66 -19.87 -28.03
C ASN A 84 1.42 -19.73 -29.55
N HIS A 85 2.25 -18.94 -30.21
CA HIS A 85 3.04 -19.26 -31.43
C HIS A 85 3.56 -17.94 -32.02
N GLN A 86 4.85 -17.65 -31.87
CA GLN A 86 5.76 -17.27 -32.98
C GLN A 86 7.18 -17.06 -32.41
N HIS A 87 8.07 -18.02 -32.63
CA HIS A 87 9.52 -17.94 -32.39
C HIS A 87 10.23 -16.97 -33.39
N SER A 88 9.58 -15.88 -33.80
CA SER A 88 10.05 -15.05 -34.92
C SER A 88 10.03 -13.55 -34.66
N ALA A 89 9.43 -13.09 -33.55
CA ALA A 89 9.46 -11.67 -33.17
C ALA A 89 10.70 -11.31 -32.30
N ASP A 90 11.28 -12.29 -31.60
CA ASP A 90 12.44 -12.07 -30.71
C ASP A 90 13.74 -11.77 -31.49
N GLU A 91 13.87 -12.23 -32.73
CA GLU A 91 15.11 -12.07 -33.52
C GLU A 91 15.25 -10.66 -34.11
N GLN A 92 14.13 -9.92 -34.26
CA GLN A 92 14.13 -8.55 -34.79
C GLN A 92 14.32 -7.49 -33.69
N ALA A 93 13.92 -7.76 -32.44
CA ALA A 93 14.12 -6.83 -31.32
C ALA A 93 15.58 -6.75 -30.83
N GLN A 94 16.40 -7.78 -31.09
CA GLN A 94 17.81 -7.81 -30.68
C GLN A 94 18.76 -7.02 -31.59
N ASN A 95 18.27 -6.50 -32.71
CA ASN A 95 19.07 -5.81 -33.73
C ASN A 95 18.73 -4.31 -33.86
N ASP A 96 17.99 -3.73 -32.92
CA ASP A 96 17.83 -2.27 -32.85
C ASP A 96 19.10 -1.63 -32.24
N PRO A 97 19.91 -0.89 -33.03
CA PRO A 97 21.16 -0.28 -32.54
C PRO A 97 20.92 0.82 -31.49
N SER A 98 19.67 1.23 -31.26
CA SER A 98 19.31 2.27 -30.30
C SER A 98 18.94 1.74 -28.92
N LEU A 99 18.65 0.44 -28.78
CA LEU A 99 18.43 -0.18 -27.48
C LEU A 99 19.76 -0.67 -26.89
N PRO A 100 20.05 -0.38 -25.61
CA PRO A 100 21.19 -0.99 -24.92
C PRO A 100 21.05 -2.50 -24.98
N LYS A 101 22.16 -3.21 -25.21
CA LYS A 101 22.12 -4.68 -25.20
C LYS A 101 21.58 -5.14 -23.86
N LEU A 102 20.75 -6.18 -23.85
CA LEU A 102 20.13 -6.71 -22.63
C LEU A 102 21.17 -6.99 -21.52
N GLY A 103 22.38 -7.44 -21.89
CA GLY A 103 23.50 -7.64 -20.98
C GLY A 103 24.09 -6.37 -20.35
N ASP A 104 23.91 -5.20 -20.98
CA ASP A 104 24.35 -3.90 -20.46
C ASP A 104 23.32 -3.30 -19.47
N LEU A 105 22.07 -3.78 -19.50
CA LEU A 105 20.99 -3.34 -18.61
C LEU A 105 20.89 -4.14 -17.31
N ILE A 106 21.49 -5.34 -17.26
CA ILE A 106 21.50 -6.16 -16.05
C ILE A 106 22.47 -5.52 -15.04
N PRO A 107 21.98 -5.07 -13.87
CA PRO A 107 22.84 -4.49 -12.85
C PRO A 107 23.93 -5.49 -12.45
N SER A 108 25.19 -5.04 -12.45
CA SER A 108 26.28 -5.87 -11.90
C SER A 108 26.01 -6.21 -10.43
N LYS A 109 26.64 -7.29 -9.95
CA LYS A 109 26.56 -7.67 -8.53
C LYS A 109 26.95 -6.51 -7.60
N ASP A 110 27.95 -5.71 -8.00
CA ASP A 110 28.40 -4.53 -7.25
C ASP A 110 27.31 -3.44 -7.22
N THR A 111 26.56 -3.29 -8.32
CA THR A 111 25.39 -2.40 -8.38
C THR A 111 24.25 -2.89 -7.49
N LEU A 112 24.07 -4.18 -7.28
CA LEU A 112 23.06 -4.69 -6.33
C LEU A 112 23.51 -4.59 -4.88
N GLN A 113 24.81 -4.69 -4.60
CA GLN A 113 25.36 -4.77 -3.22
C GLN A 113 25.83 -3.44 -2.63
N GLY A 114 25.89 -2.36 -3.41
CA GLY A 114 26.35 -1.09 -2.87
C GLY A 114 25.40 -0.46 -1.84
N GLY A 115 25.92 0.53 -1.12
CA GLY A 115 25.19 1.19 -0.04
C GLY A 115 24.05 2.10 -0.51
N THR A 116 23.35 2.64 0.48
CA THR A 116 22.34 3.68 0.32
C THR A 116 22.91 4.92 -0.37
N ILE A 117 22.21 5.39 -1.41
CA ILE A 117 22.58 6.59 -2.18
C ILE A 117 21.89 7.83 -1.62
N MET A 118 20.70 7.65 -1.03
CA MET A 118 19.84 8.75 -0.61
C MET A 118 20.24 9.34 0.76
N PRO A 119 20.13 10.67 0.94
CA PRO A 119 20.43 11.32 2.22
C PRO A 119 19.35 11.05 3.28
N LYS A 120 19.60 11.52 4.51
CA LYS A 120 18.62 11.46 5.60
C LYS A 120 17.37 12.29 5.27
N MET A 121 16.19 11.70 5.48
CA MET A 121 14.90 12.39 5.39
C MET A 121 14.45 12.86 6.79
N GLY A 122 14.57 14.16 7.06
CA GLY A 122 14.30 14.74 8.37
C GLY A 122 12.82 15.00 8.68
N ASN A 123 11.99 15.30 7.67
CA ASN A 123 10.56 15.59 7.87
C ASN A 123 9.78 14.31 8.19
N ALA A 124 9.24 14.21 9.40
CA ALA A 124 8.57 13.01 9.89
C ALA A 124 7.23 12.72 9.18
N THR A 125 6.44 13.76 8.86
CA THR A 125 5.16 13.61 8.16
C THR A 125 5.38 13.10 6.75
N ALA A 126 6.26 13.76 5.99
CA ALA A 126 6.60 13.35 4.62
C ALA A 126 7.20 11.94 4.58
N LYS A 127 8.05 11.60 5.56
CA LYS A 127 8.59 10.24 5.72
C LYS A 127 7.49 9.20 5.93
N ALA A 128 6.48 9.50 6.76
CA ALA A 128 5.37 8.59 7.01
C ALA A 128 4.45 8.44 5.80
N GLU A 129 4.18 9.53 5.07
CA GLU A 129 3.43 9.52 3.80
C GLU A 129 4.13 8.66 2.74
N LEU A 130 5.42 8.91 2.53
CA LEU A 130 6.23 8.10 1.63
C LEU A 130 6.23 6.62 2.04
N GLY A 131 6.38 6.34 3.34
CA GLY A 131 6.32 4.98 3.88
C GLY A 131 5.02 4.25 3.52
N ARG A 132 3.87 4.87 3.79
CA ARG A 132 2.55 4.28 3.47
C ARG A 132 2.38 4.03 1.97
N ALA A 133 2.72 5.01 1.13
CA ALA A 133 2.63 4.87 -0.32
C ALA A 133 3.53 3.75 -0.86
N THR A 134 4.73 3.64 -0.30
CA THR A 134 5.71 2.61 -0.68
C THR A 134 5.26 1.21 -0.29
N TRP A 135 4.79 1.04 0.95
CA TRP A 135 4.29 -0.26 1.40
C TRP A 135 3.06 -0.71 0.61
N LYS A 136 2.16 0.23 0.26
CA LYS A 136 1.09 -0.05 -0.70
C LYS A 136 1.69 -0.56 -2.01
N PHE A 137 2.57 0.21 -2.66
CA PHE A 137 3.18 -0.22 -3.92
C PHE A 137 3.80 -1.63 -3.84
N MET A 138 4.64 -1.89 -2.84
CA MET A 138 5.35 -3.16 -2.71
C MET A 138 4.40 -4.34 -2.44
N HIS A 139 3.42 -4.17 -1.55
CA HIS A 139 2.43 -5.22 -1.27
C HIS A 139 1.54 -5.51 -2.48
N THR A 140 1.15 -4.47 -3.25
CA THR A 140 0.44 -4.68 -4.52
C THR A 140 1.30 -5.48 -5.49
N MET A 141 2.57 -5.09 -5.65
CA MET A 141 3.50 -5.74 -6.56
C MET A 141 3.67 -7.23 -6.22
N THR A 142 3.91 -7.58 -4.95
CA THR A 142 4.07 -8.99 -4.55
C THR A 142 2.76 -9.78 -4.64
N ALA A 143 1.61 -9.15 -4.36
CA ALA A 143 0.29 -9.79 -4.52
C ALA A 143 -0.05 -10.06 -6.00
N ARG A 144 0.50 -9.28 -6.93
CA ARG A 144 0.35 -9.48 -8.39
C ARG A 144 1.37 -10.43 -9.00
N PHE A 145 2.45 -10.73 -8.28
CA PHE A 145 3.52 -11.61 -8.76
C PHE A 145 2.97 -13.00 -9.16
N PRO A 146 3.59 -13.74 -10.09
CA PRO A 146 3.10 -15.06 -10.49
C PRO A 146 3.19 -16.09 -9.36
N GLU A 147 2.22 -17.03 -9.30
CA GLU A 147 2.32 -18.17 -8.37
C GLU A 147 3.44 -19.14 -8.78
N LYS A 148 3.70 -19.25 -10.09
CA LYS A 148 4.77 -20.07 -10.67
C LYS A 148 5.66 -19.20 -11.55
N PRO A 149 6.52 -18.36 -10.96
CA PRO A 149 7.35 -17.42 -11.71
C PRO A 149 8.48 -18.14 -12.46
N THR A 150 8.84 -17.62 -13.62
CA THR A 150 10.02 -18.03 -14.40
C THR A 150 11.32 -17.61 -13.71
N ALA A 151 12.45 -18.15 -14.14
CA ALA A 151 13.75 -17.76 -13.58
C ALA A 151 14.04 -16.25 -13.74
N ASP A 152 13.64 -15.67 -14.87
CA ASP A 152 13.78 -14.25 -15.15
C ASP A 152 12.94 -13.40 -14.19
N GLU A 153 11.65 -13.69 -14.05
CA GLU A 153 10.74 -12.96 -13.14
C GLU A 153 11.23 -12.99 -11.68
N ARG A 154 11.79 -14.13 -11.26
CA ARG A 154 12.38 -14.30 -9.91
C ARG A 154 13.59 -13.41 -9.70
N GLU A 155 14.46 -13.32 -10.70
CA GLU A 155 15.65 -12.47 -10.63
C GLU A 155 15.28 -11.00 -10.75
N ALA A 156 14.30 -10.65 -11.58
CA ALA A 156 13.78 -9.29 -11.70
C ALA A 156 13.23 -8.77 -10.38
N LEU A 157 12.39 -9.54 -9.67
CA LEU A 157 11.87 -9.14 -8.35
C LEU A 157 12.99 -9.00 -7.31
N LYS A 158 13.96 -9.91 -7.33
CA LYS A 158 15.11 -9.87 -6.41
C LYS A 158 15.98 -8.63 -6.66
N ALA A 159 16.34 -8.38 -7.92
CA ALA A 159 17.10 -7.21 -8.33
C ALA A 159 16.36 -5.91 -7.98
N PHE A 160 15.05 -5.86 -8.24
CA PHE A 160 14.20 -4.74 -7.84
C PHE A 160 14.31 -4.44 -6.34
N ILE A 161 14.18 -5.44 -5.46
CA ILE A 161 14.22 -5.23 -4.01
C ILE A 161 15.59 -4.71 -3.55
N TYR A 162 16.70 -5.24 -4.10
CA TYR A 162 18.04 -4.74 -3.78
C TYR A 162 18.25 -3.30 -4.30
N LEU A 163 17.86 -2.99 -5.53
CA LEU A 163 17.94 -1.63 -6.07
C LEU A 163 17.08 -0.65 -5.30
N PHE A 164 15.86 -1.05 -4.95
CA PHE A 164 14.95 -0.29 -4.09
C PHE A 164 15.63 0.06 -2.76
N SER A 165 16.31 -0.89 -2.12
CA SER A 165 17.03 -0.64 -0.85
C SER A 165 18.12 0.43 -0.96
N ARG A 166 18.67 0.64 -2.16
CA ARG A 166 19.70 1.67 -2.42
C ARG A 166 19.09 3.04 -2.71
N LEU A 167 17.97 3.03 -3.44
CA LEU A 167 17.32 4.20 -4.01
C LEU A 167 16.19 4.76 -3.13
N TYR A 168 15.82 4.09 -2.05
CA TYR A 168 14.71 4.54 -1.21
C TYR A 168 14.97 5.95 -0.61
N PRO A 169 14.10 6.96 -0.84
CA PRO A 169 14.42 8.37 -0.55
C PRO A 169 14.73 8.72 0.91
N CYS A 170 14.31 7.89 1.87
CA CYS A 170 14.71 8.03 3.27
C CYS A 170 15.99 7.23 3.53
N GLY A 171 17.16 7.89 3.55
CA GLY A 171 18.45 7.21 3.70
C GLY A 171 18.62 6.40 5.00
N ASP A 172 18.07 6.86 6.13
CA ASP A 172 18.06 6.09 7.39
C ASP A 172 17.18 4.84 7.29
N CYS A 173 16.06 4.95 6.56
CA CYS A 173 15.15 3.83 6.32
C CYS A 173 15.77 2.82 5.36
N ALA A 174 16.41 3.30 4.29
CA ALA A 174 17.13 2.51 3.30
C ALA A 174 18.26 1.68 3.94
N ARG A 175 19.12 2.31 4.74
CA ARG A 175 20.18 1.60 5.48
C ARG A 175 19.63 0.51 6.38
N HIS A 176 18.58 0.83 7.14
CA HIS A 176 17.94 -0.19 7.99
C HIS A 176 17.37 -1.34 7.16
N PHE A 177 16.71 -1.06 6.04
CA PHE A 177 16.19 -2.10 5.16
C PHE A 177 17.31 -2.96 4.55
N GLN A 178 18.47 -2.37 4.21
CA GLN A 178 19.64 -3.14 3.78
C GLN A 178 20.14 -4.11 4.87
N GLU A 179 20.15 -3.71 6.14
CA GLU A 179 20.50 -4.62 7.25
C GLU A 179 19.49 -5.76 7.42
N LEU A 180 18.20 -5.50 7.17
CA LEU A 180 17.19 -6.56 7.13
C LEU A 180 17.45 -7.53 5.98
N LEU A 181 17.75 -7.04 4.78
CA LEU A 181 17.99 -7.88 3.60
C LEU A 181 19.24 -8.78 3.71
N LYS A 182 20.23 -8.38 4.52
CA LYS A 182 21.39 -9.25 4.82
C LYS A 182 20.98 -10.50 5.61
N GLN A 183 20.02 -10.36 6.52
CA GLN A 183 19.53 -11.44 7.38
C GLN A 183 18.41 -12.24 6.71
N TYR A 184 17.55 -11.55 5.95
CA TYR A 184 16.34 -12.06 5.34
C TYR A 184 16.36 -11.71 3.84
N PRO A 185 17.13 -12.45 3.01
CA PRO A 185 17.22 -12.15 1.60
C PRO A 185 15.87 -12.38 0.89
N PRO A 186 15.58 -11.66 -0.21
CA PRO A 186 14.30 -11.75 -0.92
C PRO A 186 13.92 -13.17 -1.30
N GLN A 187 12.70 -13.57 -0.94
CA GLN A 187 12.12 -14.86 -1.32
C GLN A 187 11.16 -14.68 -2.50
N THR A 188 11.51 -15.25 -3.65
CA THR A 188 10.80 -15.00 -4.92
C THR A 188 10.21 -16.26 -5.55
N SER A 189 10.08 -17.36 -4.82
CA SER A 189 9.65 -18.65 -5.41
C SER A 189 8.18 -18.70 -5.85
N SER A 190 7.32 -17.85 -5.29
CA SER A 190 5.92 -17.69 -5.70
C SER A 190 5.35 -16.37 -5.17
N ARG A 191 4.17 -15.97 -5.66
CA ARG A 191 3.35 -14.87 -5.12
C ARG A 191 3.18 -14.95 -3.60
N ASN A 192 2.76 -16.11 -3.10
CA ASN A 192 2.50 -16.35 -1.69
C ASN A 192 3.77 -16.14 -0.87
N VAL A 193 4.88 -16.74 -1.31
CA VAL A 193 6.16 -16.63 -0.61
C VAL A 193 6.68 -15.19 -0.62
N ALA A 194 6.62 -14.50 -1.76
CA ALA A 194 7.07 -13.11 -1.87
C ALA A 194 6.23 -12.16 -1.01
N SER A 195 4.91 -12.32 -1.01
CA SER A 195 3.99 -11.48 -0.24
C SER A 195 4.14 -11.71 1.27
N LEU A 196 4.20 -12.96 1.71
CA LEU A 196 4.41 -13.30 3.12
C LEU A 196 5.77 -12.81 3.61
N HIS A 197 6.83 -12.99 2.82
CA HIS A 197 8.16 -12.49 3.16
C HIS A 197 8.18 -10.96 3.32
N LEU A 198 7.55 -10.23 2.39
CA LEU A 198 7.42 -8.77 2.50
C LEU A 198 6.63 -8.35 3.73
N CYS A 199 5.56 -9.06 4.07
CA CYS A 199 4.78 -8.82 5.29
C CYS A 199 5.63 -9.03 6.55
N SER A 200 6.41 -10.11 6.62
CA SER A 200 7.34 -10.34 7.74
C SER A 200 8.36 -9.21 7.88
N LEU A 201 8.96 -8.75 6.78
CA LEU A 201 9.87 -7.60 6.79
C LEU A 201 9.20 -6.31 7.26
N HIS A 202 7.96 -6.06 6.84
CA HIS A 202 7.18 -4.92 7.30
C HIS A 202 6.91 -5.02 8.80
N ASN A 203 6.60 -6.20 9.33
CA ASN A 203 6.43 -6.39 10.78
C ASN A 203 7.72 -6.14 11.58
N LEU A 204 8.91 -6.47 11.06
CA LEU A 204 10.18 -6.07 11.68
C LEU A 204 10.36 -4.54 11.73
N VAL A 205 9.89 -3.83 10.70
CA VAL A 205 9.84 -2.36 10.71
C VAL A 205 8.79 -1.85 11.71
N ASN A 206 7.63 -2.49 11.82
CA ASN A 206 6.60 -2.15 12.79
C ASN A 206 7.12 -2.30 14.22
N GLU A 207 7.74 -3.43 14.54
CA GLU A 207 8.37 -3.69 15.84
C GLU A 207 9.37 -2.59 16.19
N ARG A 208 10.30 -2.27 15.27
CA ARG A 208 11.27 -1.18 15.47
C ARG A 208 10.61 0.18 15.74
N LEU A 209 9.46 0.43 15.12
CA LEU A 209 8.71 1.68 15.27
C LEU A 209 7.70 1.64 16.44
N GLY A 210 7.62 0.54 17.19
CA GLY A 210 6.66 0.37 18.28
C GLY A 210 5.21 0.26 17.81
N LYS A 211 4.98 -0.21 16.58
CA LYS A 211 3.66 -0.43 15.99
C LYS A 211 3.18 -1.87 16.24
N PRO A 212 1.86 -2.11 16.30
CA PRO A 212 1.31 -3.45 16.39
C PRO A 212 1.75 -4.34 15.22
N GLU A 213 1.90 -5.63 15.49
CA GLU A 213 2.12 -6.63 14.45
C GLU A 213 0.87 -6.78 13.57
N TYR A 214 1.08 -6.88 12.25
CA TYR A 214 0.03 -7.21 11.30
C TYR A 214 -0.04 -8.72 11.08
N ASN A 215 -1.25 -9.29 11.09
CA ASN A 215 -1.42 -10.72 10.80
C ASN A 215 -1.27 -11.00 9.29
N CYS A 216 -0.14 -11.57 8.90
CA CYS A 216 0.16 -11.89 7.51
C CYS A 216 -0.76 -12.97 6.89
N THR A 217 -1.51 -13.76 7.67
CA THR A 217 -2.38 -14.83 7.12
C THR A 217 -3.55 -14.29 6.31
N SER A 218 -4.02 -13.07 6.62
CA SER A 218 -5.12 -12.41 5.91
C SER A 218 -4.64 -11.43 4.84
N LEU A 219 -3.34 -11.40 4.54
CA LEU A 219 -2.72 -10.43 3.65
C LEU A 219 -3.36 -10.42 2.26
N LEU A 220 -3.50 -11.58 1.61
CA LEU A 220 -4.03 -11.68 0.25
C LEU A 220 -5.54 -11.47 0.16
N GLU A 221 -6.26 -11.60 1.28
CA GLU A 221 -7.70 -11.31 1.37
C GLU A 221 -7.94 -9.80 1.57
N ASN A 222 -7.11 -9.17 2.40
CA ASN A 222 -7.23 -7.75 2.76
C ASN A 222 -6.61 -6.81 1.73
N TYR A 223 -5.72 -7.34 0.88
CA TYR A 223 -5.01 -6.56 -0.10
C TYR A 223 -5.65 -6.75 -1.47
N ASP A 224 -6.68 -5.94 -1.74
CA ASP A 224 -7.24 -5.84 -3.08
C ASP A 224 -6.15 -5.36 -4.05
N CYS A 225 -5.78 -6.26 -4.96
CA CYS A 225 -4.80 -5.99 -6.00
C CYS A 225 -5.39 -5.16 -7.16
N GLY A 226 -6.67 -4.80 -7.09
CA GLY A 226 -7.40 -4.05 -8.11
C GLY A 226 -7.63 -4.86 -9.38
N CYS A 227 -7.53 -6.19 -9.29
CA CYS A 227 -7.39 -7.07 -10.44
C CYS A 227 -8.67 -7.36 -11.20
N GLY A 228 -9.81 -6.80 -10.79
CA GLY A 228 -11.11 -7.30 -11.24
C GLY A 228 -11.33 -8.76 -10.82
N HIS A 229 -12.57 -9.23 -10.82
CA HIS A 229 -12.84 -10.66 -10.76
C HIS A 229 -12.78 -11.22 -12.17
N ASP A 230 -11.59 -11.37 -12.73
CA ASP A 230 -11.44 -11.93 -14.07
C ASP A 230 -11.71 -13.46 -14.04
N GLU A 231 -12.97 -13.79 -14.31
CA GLU A 231 -13.52 -14.97 -14.99
C GLU A 231 -12.84 -16.33 -14.76
N LYS A 232 -13.09 -16.95 -13.59
CA LYS A 232 -13.40 -18.40 -13.49
C LYS A 232 -14.30 -18.68 -12.29
N LYS A 233 -15.57 -18.28 -12.36
CA LYS A 233 -16.66 -19.00 -11.68
C LYS A 233 -17.91 -18.96 -12.54
N ASP A 234 -18.20 -20.12 -13.10
CA ASP A 234 -19.46 -20.44 -13.72
C ASP A 234 -20.62 -20.08 -12.77
N SER A 235 -21.60 -19.37 -13.32
CA SER A 235 -23.00 -19.24 -12.90
C SER A 235 -23.34 -19.12 -11.40
N THR A 236 -23.77 -17.93 -10.94
CA THR A 236 -25.18 -17.60 -10.61
C THR A 236 -25.28 -16.27 -9.83
N LYS A 237 -25.96 -15.29 -10.46
CA LYS A 237 -26.68 -14.11 -9.92
C LYS A 237 -26.14 -13.39 -8.68
N SER A 238 -25.75 -12.13 -8.86
CA SER A 238 -26.38 -11.01 -8.13
C SER A 238 -25.93 -9.67 -8.73
N ASN A 239 -26.88 -8.97 -9.36
CA ASN A 239 -26.75 -7.56 -9.70
C ASN A 239 -26.90 -6.73 -8.44
N GLN A 240 -25.81 -6.14 -7.92
CA GLN A 240 -25.90 -4.85 -7.26
C GLN A 240 -24.54 -4.15 -7.12
N SER A 241 -24.49 -2.94 -7.71
CA SER A 241 -23.72 -1.79 -7.22
C SER A 241 -22.19 -1.80 -7.38
N PHE A 242 -21.73 -1.73 -8.64
CA PHE A 242 -20.35 -1.39 -9.02
C PHE A 242 -19.92 0.05 -8.65
N LEU A 243 -20.83 0.94 -8.23
CA LEU A 243 -20.51 2.37 -8.04
C LEU A 243 -20.44 2.86 -6.57
N ASN A 244 -20.57 1.98 -5.57
CA ASN A 244 -20.52 2.39 -4.15
C ASN A 244 -19.32 1.84 -3.34
N THR A 245 -18.34 1.18 -3.97
CA THR A 245 -17.30 0.46 -3.21
C THR A 245 -15.86 0.95 -3.47
N ILE A 246 -15.66 2.09 -4.14
CA ILE A 246 -14.33 2.74 -4.09
C ILE A 246 -14.30 3.68 -2.89
N ASN A 247 -14.23 3.08 -1.70
CA ASN A 247 -13.77 3.79 -0.53
C ASN A 247 -12.23 3.81 -0.62
N LEU A 248 -11.68 4.86 -1.23
CA LEU A 248 -10.23 5.12 -1.32
C LEU A 248 -9.58 5.36 0.08
N MET A 249 -10.25 5.02 1.18
CA MET A 249 -9.87 5.37 2.55
C MET A 249 -9.87 4.20 3.55
N THR A 250 -9.84 2.94 3.10
CA THR A 250 -9.63 1.82 4.04
C THR A 250 -8.78 0.71 3.42
N THR A 251 -7.60 1.04 2.90
CA THR A 251 -6.52 0.04 3.07
C THR A 251 -6.30 -0.08 4.57
N PRO A 252 -6.40 -1.27 5.18
CA PRO A 252 -6.09 -1.43 6.59
C PRO A 252 -4.73 -0.80 6.84
N ALA A 253 -4.73 0.23 7.68
CA ALA A 253 -3.52 0.98 7.99
C ALA A 253 -2.54 0.04 8.68
N PHE A 254 -1.36 -0.09 8.08
CA PHE A 254 -0.12 -0.50 8.76
C PHE A 254 0.48 0.75 9.47
#